data_AF-A0A8I1MMG9-F1
#
_entry.id   AF-A0A8I1MMG9-F1
#
_cell.length_a   1.000
_cell.length_b   1.000
_cell.length_c   1.000
_cell.angle_alpha   90.00
_cell.angle_beta   90.00
_cell.angle_gamma   90.00
#
_symmetry.space_group_name_H-M   'P 1'
#
loop_
_entity.id
_entity.type
_entity.pdbx_description
1 polymer ?
#
loop_
_entity_poly.entity_id
_entity_poly.type
_entity_poly.pdbx_seq_one_letter_code
_entity_poly.pdbx_strand_id
1 'polypeptide(L)'
;MRSLFSPLVLRRTHTFLSLFFAPLLLLFIATGCWQMLLPEDYREENTPVRKFLEKLSTIHTDGYFPRAGEADPSTIAFRVLVGAMGVCLLVTILLGLWLAWKQSGRKHWALLAIGLGVVIPIAILWLA
;
A
#
# COMPACT_ATOMS: atom_id res chain seq x y z
N MET A 1 1.91 16.08 32.53
CA MET A 1 1.73 14.95 31.60
C MET A 1 1.25 15.48 30.26
N ARG A 2 2.00 15.32 29.16
CA ARG A 2 1.54 15.72 27.82
C ARG A 2 0.56 14.68 27.30
N SER A 3 -0.62 15.10 26.83
CA SER A 3 -1.63 14.20 26.27
C SER A 3 -1.10 13.50 25.00
N LEU A 4 -1.21 12.17 24.97
CA LEU A 4 -0.86 11.34 23.80
C LEU A 4 -1.69 11.68 22.57
N PHE A 5 -2.83 12.35 22.74
CA PHE A 5 -3.76 12.74 21.67
C PHE A 5 -3.57 14.18 21.19
N SER A 6 -2.47 14.84 21.55
CA SER A 6 -2.19 16.18 21.03
C SER A 6 -1.96 16.14 19.50
N PRO A 7 -2.41 17.16 18.74
CA PRO A 7 -2.30 17.18 17.28
C PRO A 7 -0.86 17.07 16.78
N LEU A 8 0.11 17.58 17.55
CA LEU A 8 1.54 17.47 17.26
C LEU A 8 2.04 16.03 17.38
N VAL A 9 1.62 15.30 18.42
CA VAL A 9 1.98 13.90 18.62
C VAL A 9 1.37 13.04 17.52
N LEU A 10 0.09 13.23 17.18
CA LEU A 10 -0.58 12.49 16.12
C LEU A 10 0.09 12.66 14.75
N ARG A 11 0.45 13.91 14.39
CA ARG A 11 1.20 14.20 13.16
C ARG A 11 2.58 13.52 13.15
N ARG A 12 3.29 13.56 14.27
CA ARG A 12 4.62 12.91 14.39
C ARG A 12 4.52 11.40 14.27
N THR A 13 3.55 10.78 14.95
CA THR A 13 3.29 9.34 14.89
C THR A 13 2.94 8.92 13.46
N HIS A 14 2.03 9.63 12.80
CA HIS A 14 1.68 9.38 11.40
C HIS A 14 2.93 9.44 10.51
N THR A 15 3.71 10.52 10.60
CA THR A 15 4.91 10.71 9.78
C THR A 15 5.93 9.60 9.98
N PHE A 16 6.19 9.20 11.22
CA PHE A 16 7.17 8.15 11.53
C PHE A 16 6.73 6.79 11.01
N LEU A 17 5.48 6.39 11.26
CA LEU A 17 4.93 5.13 10.76
C LEU A 17 4.96 5.08 9.24
N SER A 18 4.50 6.15 8.58
CA SER A 18 4.51 6.21 7.12
C SER A 18 5.91 6.15 6.54
N LEU A 19 6.90 6.83 7.13
CA LEU A 19 8.28 6.83 6.62
C LEU A 19 8.96 5.46 6.78
N PHE A 20 8.71 4.78 7.91
CA PHE A 20 9.27 3.45 8.16
C PHE A 20 8.76 2.42 7.15
N PHE A 21 7.45 2.42 6.86
CA PHE A 21 6.84 1.46 5.94
C PHE A 21 6.84 1.89 4.48
N ALA A 22 7.13 3.16 4.17
CA ALA A 22 7.08 3.70 2.81
C ALA A 22 7.85 2.86 1.77
N PRO A 23 9.09 2.39 2.01
CA PRO A 23 9.81 1.59 1.01
C PRO A 23 9.08 0.29 0.65
N LEU A 24 8.52 -0.39 1.66
CA LEU A 24 7.80 -1.64 1.46
C LEU A 24 6.42 -1.41 0.84
N LEU A 25 5.73 -0.34 1.23
CA LEU A 25 4.48 0.09 0.59
C LEU A 25 4.67 0.44 -0.88
N LEU A 26 5.76 1.15 -1.22
CA LEU A 26 6.09 1.48 -2.61
C LEU A 26 6.36 0.22 -3.43
N LEU A 27 7.06 -0.77 -2.86
CA LEU A 27 7.24 -2.07 -3.53
C LEU A 27 5.90 -2.75 -3.81
N PHE A 28 5.00 -2.82 -2.82
CA PHE A 28 3.69 -3.46 -2.95
C PHE A 28 2.79 -2.72 -3.95
N ILE A 29 2.76 -1.38 -3.91
CA ILE A 29 2.01 -0.57 -4.88
C ILE A 29 2.56 -0.78 -6.28
N ALA A 30 3.88 -0.68 -6.48
CA ALA A 30 4.49 -0.81 -7.80
C ALA A 30 4.24 -2.20 -8.42
N THR A 31 4.43 -3.25 -7.63
CA THR A 31 4.18 -4.64 -8.08
C THR A 31 2.70 -4.93 -8.32
N GLY A 32 1.80 -4.42 -7.48
CA GLY A 32 0.35 -4.55 -7.68
C GLY A 32 -0.15 -3.78 -8.91
N CYS A 33 0.33 -2.55 -9.12
CA CYS A 33 0.03 -1.77 -10.32
C CYS A 33 0.53 -2.48 -11.58
N TRP A 34 1.76 -2.98 -11.54
CA TRP A 34 2.32 -3.77 -12.64
C TRP A 34 1.44 -4.99 -12.97
N GLN A 35 1.03 -5.75 -11.96
CA GLN A 35 0.16 -6.92 -12.15
C GLN A 35 -1.21 -6.56 -12.75
N MET A 36 -1.81 -5.47 -12.30
CA MET A 36 -3.14 -5.04 -12.78
C MET A 36 -3.12 -4.43 -14.18
N LEU A 37 -2.06 -3.69 -14.53
CA LEU A 37 -2.01 -2.89 -15.76
C LEU A 37 -1.38 -3.61 -16.96
N LEU A 38 -0.66 -4.72 -16.76
CA LEU A 38 -0.02 -5.41 -17.87
C LEU A 38 -1.02 -6.19 -18.72
N PRO A 39 -1.03 -6.00 -20.06
CA PRO A 39 -1.77 -6.86 -20.97
C PRO A 39 -1.26 -8.30 -20.94
N GLU A 40 -2.14 -9.27 -21.20
CA GLU A 40 -1.83 -10.70 -21.20
C GLU A 40 -0.64 -11.04 -22.11
N ASP A 41 -0.57 -10.44 -23.30
CA ASP A 41 0.50 -10.70 -24.27
C ASP A 41 1.90 -10.36 -23.73
N TYR A 42 2.01 -9.31 -22.91
CA TYR A 42 3.26 -8.93 -22.24
C TYR A 42 3.61 -9.87 -21.09
N ARG A 43 2.63 -10.61 -20.55
CA ARG A 43 2.87 -11.69 -19.58
C ARG A 43 3.39 -12.96 -20.25
N GLU A 44 3.46 -13.05 -21.56
CA GLU A 44 4.06 -14.19 -22.26
C GLU A 44 5.49 -13.91 -22.77
N GLU A 45 5.89 -12.63 -22.86
CA GLU A 45 7.18 -12.19 -23.43
C GLU A 45 8.41 -12.52 -22.58
N ASN A 46 9.46 -13.18 -23.12
CA ASN A 46 10.60 -13.67 -22.31
C ASN A 46 11.77 -12.67 -22.19
N THR A 47 11.57 -11.50 -21.58
CA THR A 47 12.62 -10.46 -21.42
C THR A 47 13.32 -10.50 -20.04
N PRO A 48 14.59 -10.06 -19.94
CA PRO A 48 15.30 -9.97 -18.65
C PRO A 48 14.64 -9.03 -17.65
N VAL A 49 14.09 -7.91 -18.14
CA VAL A 49 13.40 -6.92 -17.30
C VAL A 49 12.11 -7.52 -16.73
N ARG A 50 11.31 -8.23 -17.54
CA ARG A 50 10.12 -8.93 -17.05
C ARG A 50 10.48 -9.96 -15.98
N LYS A 51 11.47 -10.82 -16.22
CA LYS A 51 11.92 -11.82 -15.23
C LYS A 51 12.31 -11.17 -13.90
N PHE A 52 12.93 -9.99 -13.96
CA PHE A 52 13.26 -9.23 -12.75
C PHE A 52 11.99 -8.71 -12.04
N LEU A 53 11.04 -8.15 -12.78
CA LEU A 53 9.77 -7.66 -12.23
C LEU A 53 8.91 -8.81 -11.66
N GLU A 54 8.91 -9.99 -12.28
CA GLU A 54 8.24 -11.19 -11.76
C GLU A 54 8.82 -11.64 -10.43
N LYS A 55 10.15 -11.64 -10.30
CA LYS A 55 10.81 -11.92 -9.01
C LYS A 55 10.47 -10.90 -7.92
N LEU A 56 10.23 -9.65 -8.28
CA LEU A 56 9.74 -8.65 -7.32
C LEU A 56 8.26 -8.91 -6.98
N SER A 57 7.49 -9.35 -7.96
CA SER A 57 6.07 -9.68 -7.79
C SER A 57 5.86 -10.83 -6.82
N THR A 58 6.74 -11.84 -6.78
CA THR A 58 6.65 -12.93 -5.79
C THR A 58 6.82 -12.45 -4.35
N ILE A 59 7.53 -11.33 -4.13
CA ILE A 59 7.62 -10.71 -2.79
C ILE A 59 6.23 -10.21 -2.36
N HIS A 60 5.44 -9.66 -3.29
CA HIS A 60 4.09 -9.18 -3.04
C HIS A 60 3.11 -10.34 -2.83
N THR A 61 3.08 -11.30 -3.74
CA THR A 61 2.05 -12.37 -3.75
C THR A 61 2.34 -13.47 -2.76
N ASP A 62 3.58 -13.94 -2.73
CA ASP A 62 3.96 -15.16 -2.03
C ASP A 62 4.80 -14.88 -0.78
N GLY A 63 5.33 -13.67 -0.64
CA GLY A 63 6.09 -13.25 0.53
C GLY A 63 7.49 -13.88 0.63
N TYR A 64 8.08 -14.24 -0.51
CA TYR A 64 9.46 -14.73 -0.59
C TYR A 64 10.17 -14.18 -1.83
N PHE A 65 11.51 -14.24 -1.80
CA PHE A 65 12.34 -13.88 -2.94
C PHE A 65 13.00 -15.15 -3.50
N PRO A 66 12.72 -15.55 -4.76
CA PRO A 66 13.22 -16.80 -5.31
C PRO A 66 14.74 -16.76 -5.48
N ARG A 67 15.43 -17.70 -4.80
CA ARG A 67 16.87 -17.94 -4.93
C ARG A 67 17.08 -19.24 -5.71
N ALA A 68 18.10 -19.24 -6.58
CA ALA A 68 18.38 -20.41 -7.41
C ALA A 68 18.78 -21.61 -6.54
N GLY A 69 18.06 -22.73 -6.68
CA GLY A 69 18.39 -24.00 -6.01
C GLY A 69 17.79 -24.20 -4.63
N GLU A 70 17.00 -23.24 -4.11
CA GLU A 70 16.32 -23.37 -2.82
C GLU A 70 14.81 -23.50 -3.04
N ALA A 71 14.24 -24.64 -2.65
CA ALA A 71 12.79 -24.78 -2.50
C ALA A 71 12.47 -24.35 -1.07
N ASP A 72 12.09 -23.09 -0.82
CA ASP A 72 11.77 -22.71 0.55
C ASP A 72 10.94 -21.44 0.70
N PRO A 73 10.28 -21.27 1.87
CA PRO A 73 8.95 -20.71 2.00
C PRO A 73 9.09 -19.24 2.42
N SER A 74 8.02 -18.47 2.27
CA SER A 74 7.92 -17.17 2.92
C SER A 74 8.29 -17.28 4.41
N THR A 75 9.23 -16.45 4.87
CA THR A 75 9.66 -16.50 6.27
C THR A 75 8.56 -15.93 7.17
N ILE A 76 8.34 -16.55 8.33
CA ILE A 76 7.37 -16.04 9.32
C ILE A 76 7.67 -14.58 9.67
N ALA A 77 8.95 -14.22 9.76
CA ALA A 77 9.40 -12.84 10.00
C ALA A 77 8.87 -11.86 8.94
N PHE A 78 8.95 -12.21 7.65
CA PHE A 78 8.44 -11.35 6.58
C PHE A 78 6.91 -11.23 6.62
N ARG A 79 6.20 -12.33 6.88
CA ARG A 79 4.73 -12.32 7.05
C ARG A 79 4.30 -11.41 8.21
N VAL A 80 5.00 -11.49 9.35
CA VAL A 80 4.76 -10.63 10.51
C VAL A 80 5.05 -9.16 10.17
N LEU A 81 6.14 -8.89 9.44
CA LEU A 81 6.48 -7.52 9.00
C LEU A 81 5.40 -6.93 8.09
N VAL A 82 4.93 -7.69 7.08
CA VAL A 82 3.86 -7.26 6.16
C VAL A 82 2.54 -7.10 6.90
N GLY A 83 2.20 -8.01 7.83
CA GLY A 83 1.03 -7.87 8.68
C GLY A 83 1.07 -6.62 9.55
N ALA A 84 2.22 -6.34 10.18
CA ALA A 84 2.45 -5.12 10.95
C ALA A 84 2.35 -3.87 10.07
N MET A 85 2.92 -3.91 8.86
CA MET A 85 2.78 -2.85 7.86
C MET A 85 1.32 -2.57 7.54
N GLY A 86 0.50 -3.61 7.28
CA GLY A 86 -0.92 -3.46 6.98
C GLY A 86 -1.70 -2.80 8.12
N VAL A 87 -1.47 -3.24 9.35
CA VAL A 87 -2.08 -2.64 10.55
C VAL A 87 -1.65 -1.18 10.72
N CYS A 88 -0.35 -0.90 10.59
CA CYS A 88 0.17 0.46 10.69
C CYS A 88 -0.36 1.36 9.57
N LEU A 89 -0.44 0.87 8.33
CA LEU A 89 -1.01 1.61 7.20
C LEU A 89 -2.46 2.00 7.51
N LEU A 90 -3.28 1.05 7.96
CA LEU A 90 -4.67 1.33 8.34
C LEU A 90 -4.75 2.44 9.41
N VAL A 91 -3.93 2.34 10.46
CA VAL A 91 -3.84 3.38 11.49
C VAL A 91 -3.44 4.72 10.89
N THR A 92 -2.44 4.77 10.00
CA THR A 92 -2.01 6.02 9.38
C THR A 92 -3.09 6.62 8.47
N ILE A 93 -3.84 5.82 7.71
CA ILE A 93 -4.96 6.31 6.89
C ILE A 93 -6.03 6.95 7.78
N LEU A 94 -6.42 6.28 8.87
CA LEU A 94 -7.40 6.81 9.82
C LEU A 94 -6.92 8.10 10.49
N LEU A 95 -5.64 8.16 10.88
CA LEU A 95 -5.03 9.38 11.42
C LEU A 95 -5.02 10.52 10.38
N GLY A 96 -4.69 10.22 9.13
CA GLY A 96 -4.71 11.19 8.03
C GLY A 96 -6.10 11.76 7.79
N LEU A 97 -7.12 10.90 7.73
CA LEU A 97 -8.53 11.30 7.61
C LEU A 97 -8.97 12.17 8.80
N TRP A 98 -8.61 11.80 10.02
CA TRP A 98 -8.94 12.57 11.21
C TRP A 98 -8.27 13.95 11.21
N LEU A 99 -6.98 14.01 10.88
CA LEU A 99 -6.24 15.27 10.78
C LEU A 99 -6.83 16.18 9.70
N ALA A 100 -7.18 15.62 8.54
CA ALA A 100 -7.83 16.32 7.44
C ALA A 100 -9.20 16.90 7.88
N TRP A 101 -10.02 16.12 8.58
CA TRP A 101 -11.31 16.57 9.10
C TRP A 101 -11.17 17.71 10.12
N LYS A 102 -10.19 17.61 11.02
CA LYS A 102 -10.00 18.57 12.11
C LYS A 102 -9.40 19.89 11.63
N GLN A 103 -8.60 19.88 10.56
CA GLN A 103 -7.92 21.07 10.03
C GLN A 103 -8.58 21.67 8.79
N SER A 104 -9.45 20.93 8.09
CA SER A 104 -10.14 21.48 6.93
C SER A 104 -11.25 22.44 7.36
N GLY A 105 -11.09 23.72 6.99
CA GLY A 105 -12.15 24.71 7.12
C GLY A 105 -13.37 24.43 6.22
N ARG A 106 -13.26 23.52 5.24
CA ARG A 106 -14.32 23.18 4.28
C ARG A 106 -14.52 21.66 4.19
N LYS A 107 -15.14 21.10 5.22
CA LYS A 107 -15.40 19.65 5.40
C LYS A 107 -16.11 18.98 4.22
N HIS A 108 -16.93 19.71 3.46
CA HIS A 108 -17.63 19.16 2.29
C HIS A 108 -16.66 18.69 1.20
N TRP A 109 -15.53 19.38 0.96
CA TRP A 109 -14.53 18.90 -0.02
C TRP A 109 -13.87 17.59 0.41
N ALA A 110 -13.65 17.41 1.72
CA ALA A 110 -13.12 16.15 2.24
C ALA A 110 -14.13 15.01 2.05
N LEU A 111 -15.42 15.25 2.31
CA LEU A 111 -16.48 14.26 2.08
C LEU A 111 -16.64 13.94 0.59
N LEU A 112 -16.61 14.95 -0.28
CA LEU A 112 -16.67 14.76 -1.72
C LEU A 112 -15.50 13.90 -2.22
N ALA A 113 -14.27 14.16 -1.77
CA ALA A 113 -13.10 13.37 -2.16
C ALA A 113 -13.23 11.89 -1.74
N ILE A 114 -13.69 11.62 -0.51
CA ILE A 114 -13.94 10.26 -0.02
C ILE A 114 -15.03 9.58 -0.85
N GLY A 115 -16.14 10.28 -1.09
CA GLY A 115 -17.26 9.77 -1.90
C GLY A 115 -16.83 9.43 -3.31
N LEU A 116 -16.10 10.32 -3.98
CA LEU A 116 -15.58 10.11 -5.33
C LEU A 116 -14.61 8.92 -5.40
N GLY A 117 -13.76 8.74 -4.37
CA GLY A 117 -12.85 7.61 -4.30
C GLY A 117 -13.52 6.23 -4.28
N VAL A 118 -14.79 6.15 -3.86
CA VAL A 118 -15.58 4.92 -3.86
C VAL A 118 -16.47 4.83 -5.11
N VAL A 119 -17.14 5.92 -5.46
CA VAL A 119 -18.13 5.94 -6.55
C VAL A 119 -17.47 5.78 -7.92
N ILE A 120 -16.32 6.41 -8.16
CA ILE A 120 -15.65 6.36 -9.47
C ILE A 120 -15.26 4.93 -9.86
N PRO A 121 -14.54 4.15 -9.02
CA PRO A 121 -14.22 2.76 -9.36
C PRO A 121 -15.44 1.89 -9.64
N ILE A 122 -16.50 2.02 -8.82
CA ILE A 122 -17.74 1.25 -9.00
C ILE A 122 -18.40 1.59 -10.35
N ALA A 123 -18.51 2.88 -10.67
CA ALA A 123 -19.10 3.32 -11.93
C ALA A 123 -18.31 2.82 -13.14
N ILE A 124 -16.97 2.89 -13.09
CA ILE A 124 -16.10 2.36 -14.16
C ILE A 124 -16.34 0.86 -14.35
N LEU A 125 -16.33 0.08 -13.26
CA LEU A 125 -16.51 -1.37 -13.33
C LEU A 125 -17.92 -1.78 -13.79
N TRP A 126 -18.93 -0.95 -13.56
CA TRP A 126 -20.29 -1.25 -14.01
C TRP A 126 -20.55 -0.87 -15.48
N LEU A 127 -19.77 0.08 -16.02
CA LEU A 127 -19.90 0.54 -17.41
C LEU A 127 -18.95 -0.20 -18.38
N ALA A 128 -17.96 -0.93 -17.86
CA ALA A 128 -17.04 -1.76 -18.62
C ALA A 128 -17.66 -3.13 -18.93
#